data_AF-A0A193QH12-F1
#
_entry.id   AF-A0A193QH12-F1
#
_cell.length_a   1.000
_cell.length_b   1.000
_cell.length_c   1.000
_cell.angle_alpha   90.00
_cell.angle_beta   90.00
_cell.angle_gamma   90.00
#
_symmetry.space_group_name_H-M   'P 1'
#
loop_
_entity.id
_entity.type
_entity.pdbx_description
1 polymer ?
#
loop_
_entity_poly.entity_id
_entity_poly.type
_entity_poly.pdbx_seq_one_letter_code
_entity_poly.pdbx_strand_id
1 'polypeptide(L)'
;MISHIGDKFGRKPELILPTWHSIGIWAPILLIFLRILQGFGAGAELAGAITLVVEYTPVKRRGFFTVIPNTATNFGVLIATVTFLFFSWLPEETLLGWVWRISFQLSVLLFVIALYIRAKLDETPEYVNAIDKAQRKRQQQKAPIRQLFKESPRELLCGFFAMGGHQALTYVLNTFALSYMINTLGMSKTDDLMVLIIAFTFTLICGPIGGWLADRYGSTKIFICGALFFCLPPVLSGRYQKYFISGAGRKRHL
;
A
#
# COMPACT_ATOMS: atom_id res chain seq x y z
N MET A 1 -35.81 2.36 -11.76
CA MET A 1 -35.21 2.65 -13.09
C MET A 1 -33.84 2.00 -13.32
N ILE A 2 -33.10 1.58 -12.27
CA ILE A 2 -31.84 0.82 -12.40
C ILE A 2 -32.08 -0.70 -12.58
N SER A 3 -33.24 -1.22 -12.16
CA SER A 3 -33.58 -2.65 -12.28
C SER A 3 -33.89 -3.10 -13.71
N HIS A 4 -34.33 -2.21 -14.61
CA HIS A 4 -34.74 -2.60 -15.98
C HIS A 4 -33.59 -2.64 -16.99
N ILE A 5 -32.42 -2.13 -16.62
CA ILE A 5 -31.19 -2.20 -17.43
C ILE A 5 -30.44 -3.53 -17.18
N GLY A 6 -30.72 -4.20 -16.06
CA GLY A 6 -30.10 -5.48 -15.68
C GLY A 6 -30.62 -6.70 -16.44
N ASP A 7 -31.82 -6.64 -17.03
CA ASP A 7 -32.40 -7.80 -17.75
C ASP A 7 -31.94 -7.92 -19.20
N LYS A 8 -31.41 -6.83 -19.80
CA LYS A 8 -30.91 -6.85 -21.19
C LYS A 8 -29.43 -7.25 -21.30
N PHE A 9 -28.68 -7.19 -20.19
CA PHE A 9 -27.28 -7.58 -20.11
C PHE A 9 -27.13 -8.65 -19.04
N GLY A 10 -26.99 -9.91 -19.47
CA GLY A 10 -26.98 -11.08 -18.62
C GLY A 10 -26.11 -10.95 -17.38
N ARG A 11 -26.76 -10.96 -16.21
CA ARG A 11 -26.38 -11.61 -14.95
C ARG A 11 -24.89 -11.71 -14.60
N LYS A 12 -24.08 -10.66 -14.79
CA LYS A 12 -22.80 -10.50 -14.11
C LYS A 12 -22.56 -9.02 -13.80
N PRO A 13 -22.54 -8.61 -12.51
CA PRO A 13 -22.04 -7.29 -12.16
C PRO A 13 -20.52 -7.36 -12.23
N GLU A 14 -19.98 -7.39 -13.45
CA GLU A 14 -18.58 -7.10 -13.70
C GLU A 14 -18.46 -5.58 -13.65
N LEU A 15 -17.70 -5.13 -12.67
CA LEU A 15 -17.41 -3.77 -12.28
C LEU A 15 -17.05 -2.86 -13.48
N ILE A 16 -18.06 -2.31 -14.17
CA ILE A 16 -18.08 -1.15 -15.10
C ILE A 16 -16.76 -0.83 -15.83
N LEU A 17 -16.12 -1.83 -16.42
CA LEU A 17 -15.01 -1.66 -17.35
C LEU A 17 -15.36 -2.45 -18.60
N PRO A 18 -15.63 -1.78 -19.74
CA PRO A 18 -15.90 -2.49 -20.97
C PRO A 18 -14.70 -3.36 -21.31
N THR A 19 -14.95 -4.64 -21.61
CA THR A 19 -13.89 -5.61 -21.86
C THR A 19 -13.14 -5.27 -23.16
N TRP A 20 -11.95 -5.85 -23.35
CA TRP A 20 -11.19 -5.72 -24.60
C TRP A 20 -12.06 -6.04 -25.84
N HIS A 21 -12.92 -7.05 -25.72
CA HIS A 21 -13.87 -7.43 -26.78
C HIS A 21 -14.90 -6.34 -27.12
N SER A 22 -15.15 -5.39 -26.21
CA SER A 22 -16.15 -4.32 -26.39
C SER A 22 -15.54 -3.03 -26.96
N ILE A 23 -14.34 -2.63 -26.52
CA ILE A 23 -13.75 -1.32 -26.85
C ILE A 23 -12.29 -1.36 -27.31
N GLY A 24 -11.70 -2.55 -27.49
CA GLY A 24 -10.34 -2.73 -28.00
C GLY A 24 -9.27 -2.01 -27.17
N ILE A 25 -8.36 -1.29 -27.85
CA ILE A 25 -7.24 -0.55 -27.24
C ILE A 25 -7.68 0.47 -26.18
N TRP A 26 -8.93 0.94 -26.22
CA TRP A 26 -9.45 1.88 -25.23
C TRP A 26 -9.63 1.25 -23.85
N ALA A 27 -9.78 -0.08 -23.74
CA ALA A 27 -9.91 -0.76 -22.45
C ALA A 27 -8.66 -0.57 -21.55
N PRO A 28 -7.43 -0.89 -22.00
CA PRO A 28 -6.24 -0.64 -21.18
C PRO A 28 -5.97 0.86 -20.97
N ILE A 29 -6.24 1.73 -21.95
CA ILE A 29 -6.06 3.18 -21.80
C ILE A 29 -6.97 3.72 -20.69
N LEU A 30 -8.25 3.37 -20.72
CA LEU A 30 -9.22 3.80 -19.71
C LEU A 30 -8.87 3.21 -18.34
N LEU A 31 -8.42 1.96 -18.28
CA LEU A 31 -7.97 1.33 -17.04
C LEU A 31 -6.77 2.05 -16.43
N ILE A 32 -5.77 2.43 -17.24
CA ILE A 32 -4.63 3.23 -16.79
C ILE A 32 -5.10 4.59 -16.28
N PHE A 33 -5.98 5.26 -17.03
CA PHE A 33 -6.51 6.57 -16.64
C PHE A 33 -7.27 6.51 -15.30
N LEU A 34 -8.17 5.53 -15.13
CA LEU A 34 -8.89 5.32 -13.88
C LEU A 34 -7.95 4.97 -12.72
N ARG A 35 -6.90 4.18 -12.96
CA ARG A 35 -5.85 3.89 -11.97
C ARG A 35 -5.09 5.14 -11.54
N ILE A 36 -4.79 6.04 -12.48
CA ILE A 36 -4.16 7.33 -12.17
C ILE A 36 -5.09 8.18 -11.30
N LEU A 37 -6.37 8.31 -11.68
CA LEU A 37 -7.36 9.06 -10.90
C LEU A 37 -7.54 8.49 -9.49
N GLN A 38 -7.67 7.16 -9.35
CA GLN A 38 -7.76 6.49 -8.06
C GLN A 38 -6.51 6.73 -7.22
N GLY A 39 -5.32 6.67 -7.84
CA GLY A 39 -4.04 6.94 -7.19
C GLY A 39 -3.96 8.37 -6.64
N PHE A 40 -4.42 9.36 -7.40
CA PHE A 40 -4.51 10.74 -6.92
C PHE A 40 -5.49 10.90 -5.74
N GLY A 41 -6.67 10.28 -5.83
CA GLY A 41 -7.67 10.32 -4.76
C GLY A 41 -7.14 9.71 -3.46
N ALA A 42 -6.65 8.48 -3.52
CA ALA A 42 -6.08 7.78 -2.35
C ALA A 42 -4.84 8.49 -1.80
N GLY A 43 -3.98 9.02 -2.66
CA GLY A 43 -2.80 9.77 -2.27
C GLY A 43 -3.14 11.09 -1.57
N ALA A 44 -4.13 11.83 -2.07
CA ALA A 44 -4.60 13.08 -1.45
C ALA A 44 -5.26 12.83 -0.08
N GLU A 45 -6.04 11.74 0.03
CA GLU A 45 -6.65 11.32 1.29
C GLU A 45 -5.58 10.94 2.33
N LEU A 46 -4.59 10.13 1.94
CA LEU A 46 -3.51 9.72 2.84
C LEU A 46 -2.64 10.91 3.27
N ALA A 47 -2.25 11.77 2.32
CA ALA A 47 -1.47 12.96 2.63
C ALA A 47 -2.22 13.91 3.56
N GLY A 48 -3.51 14.15 3.30
CA GLY A 48 -4.36 14.98 4.15
C GLY A 48 -4.51 14.43 5.57
N ALA A 49 -4.72 13.11 5.70
CA ALA A 49 -4.81 12.45 6.99
C ALA A 49 -3.50 12.55 7.80
N ILE A 50 -2.35 12.35 7.15
CA ILE A 50 -1.03 12.48 7.81
C ILE A 50 -0.79 13.93 8.23
N THR A 51 -1.10 14.92 7.38
CA THR A 51 -0.97 16.34 7.74
C THR A 51 -1.81 16.68 8.97
N LEU A 52 -3.06 16.23 9.00
CA LEU A 52 -3.94 16.38 10.17
C LEU A 52 -3.28 15.80 11.42
N VAL A 53 -2.82 14.55 11.37
CA VAL A 53 -2.12 13.90 12.50
C VAL A 53 -0.89 14.71 12.98
N VAL A 54 -0.08 15.23 12.05
CA VAL A 54 1.10 16.05 12.38
C VAL A 54 0.73 17.36 13.09
N GLU A 55 -0.39 17.96 12.70
CA GLU A 55 -0.89 19.20 13.28
C GLU A 55 -1.36 19.02 14.73
N TYR A 56 -1.98 17.87 15.06
CA TYR A 56 -2.48 17.58 16.41
C TYR A 56 -1.46 16.87 17.31
N THR A 57 -0.40 16.29 16.74
CA THR A 57 0.56 15.53 17.52
C THR A 57 1.71 16.42 18.03
N PRO A 58 2.08 16.35 19.33
CA PRO A 58 3.24 17.05 19.86
C PRO A 58 4.51 16.64 19.11
N VAL A 59 5.41 17.61 18.86
CA VAL A 59 6.60 17.44 18.01
C VAL A 59 7.44 16.21 18.39
N LYS A 60 7.53 15.89 19.69
CA LYS A 60 8.30 14.76 20.23
C LYS A 60 7.70 13.37 19.95
N ARG A 61 6.50 13.27 19.39
CA ARG A 61 5.81 12.00 19.12
C ARG A 61 5.27 11.90 17.68
N ARG A 62 5.67 12.81 16.80
CA ARG A 62 5.12 12.89 15.44
C ARG A 62 5.41 11.64 14.63
N GLY A 63 6.61 11.08 14.72
CA GLY A 63 7.00 9.84 14.04
C GLY A 63 6.11 8.67 14.44
N PHE A 64 5.84 8.49 15.73
CA PHE A 64 4.98 7.42 16.22
C PHE A 64 3.53 7.57 15.75
N PHE A 65 2.94 8.77 15.81
CA PHE A 65 1.54 8.93 15.40
C PHE A 65 1.35 8.95 13.88
N THR A 66 2.33 9.45 13.11
CA THR A 66 2.24 9.50 11.63
C THR A 66 2.41 8.14 10.97
N VAL A 67 3.08 7.19 11.63
CA VAL A 67 3.21 5.83 11.09
C VAL A 67 1.95 5.00 11.30
N ILE A 68 1.09 5.31 12.28
CA ILE A 68 -0.12 4.54 12.59
C ILE A 68 -1.06 4.41 11.37
N PRO A 69 -1.42 5.49 10.64
CA PRO A 69 -2.23 5.37 9.43
C PRO A 69 -1.61 4.49 8.34
N ASN A 70 -0.28 4.54 8.17
CA ASN A 70 0.43 3.69 7.21
C ASN A 70 0.39 2.22 7.64
N THR A 71 0.63 1.96 8.93
CA THR A 71 0.57 0.62 9.52
C THR A 71 -0.84 0.02 9.43
N ALA A 72 -1.90 0.84 9.60
CA ALA A 72 -3.28 0.40 9.45
C ALA A 72 -3.59 -0.12 8.03
N THR A 73 -2.98 0.47 7.00
CA THR A 73 -3.11 -0.03 5.62
C THR A 73 -2.54 -1.45 5.48
N ASN A 74 -1.33 -1.67 6.01
CA ASN A 74 -0.71 -2.99 6.02
C ASN A 74 -1.47 -4.01 6.88
N PHE A 75 -2.16 -3.56 7.92
CA PHE A 75 -3.03 -4.42 8.74
C PHE A 75 -4.21 -4.95 7.93
N GLY A 76 -4.84 -4.09 7.12
CA GLY A 76 -5.91 -4.52 6.21
C GLY A 76 -5.42 -5.56 5.20
N VAL A 77 -4.23 -5.35 4.63
CA VAL A 77 -3.60 -6.32 3.73
C VAL A 77 -3.31 -7.63 4.44
N LEU A 78 -2.79 -7.61 5.67
CA LEU A 78 -2.54 -8.81 6.46
C LEU A 78 -3.82 -9.63 6.67
N ILE A 79 -4.92 -8.98 7.08
CA ILE A 79 -6.22 -9.65 7.27
C ILE A 79 -6.69 -10.27 5.95
N ALA A 80 -6.56 -9.55 4.84
CA ALA A 80 -6.90 -10.07 3.52
C ALA A 80 -6.05 -11.31 3.17
N THR A 81 -4.74 -11.25 3.35
CA THR A 81 -3.82 -12.36 3.08
C THR A 81 -4.11 -13.58 3.94
N VAL A 82 -4.38 -13.40 5.24
CA VAL A 82 -4.81 -14.48 6.14
C VAL A 82 -6.12 -15.10 5.65
N THR A 83 -7.09 -14.27 5.24
CA THR A 83 -8.36 -14.76 4.69
C THR A 83 -8.16 -15.57 3.41
N PHE A 84 -7.29 -15.09 2.50
CA PHE A 84 -6.92 -15.83 1.29
C PHE A 84 -6.21 -17.14 1.59
N LEU A 85 -5.35 -17.19 2.61
CA LEU A 85 -4.71 -18.43 3.04
C LEU A 85 -5.75 -19.45 3.53
N PHE A 86 -6.73 -19.03 4.33
CA PHE A 86 -7.84 -19.92 4.72
C PHE A 86 -8.60 -20.44 3.50
N PHE A 87 -8.82 -19.59 2.50
CA PHE A 87 -9.48 -19.99 1.26
C PHE A 87 -8.61 -20.84 0.33
N SER A 88 -7.29 -20.77 0.44
CA SER A 88 -6.36 -21.59 -0.37
C SER A 88 -6.47 -23.08 -0.08
N TRP A 89 -7.04 -23.45 1.08
CA TRP A 89 -7.32 -24.85 1.44
C TRP A 89 -8.64 -25.36 0.87
N LEU A 90 -9.47 -24.49 0.28
CA LEU A 90 -10.70 -24.90 -0.41
C LEU A 90 -10.41 -25.28 -1.88
N PRO A 91 -11.22 -26.18 -2.47
CA PRO A 91 -11.14 -26.52 -3.89
C PRO A 91 -11.26 -25.27 -4.79
N GLU A 92 -10.49 -25.22 -5.90
CA GLU A 92 -10.44 -24.06 -6.81
C GLU A 92 -11.83 -23.68 -7.37
N GLU A 93 -12.69 -24.66 -7.60
CA GLU A 93 -14.09 -24.48 -8.02
C GLU A 93 -14.93 -23.68 -7.01
N THR A 94 -14.62 -23.81 -5.71
CA THR A 94 -15.30 -23.06 -4.65
C THR A 94 -14.77 -21.63 -4.56
N LEU A 95 -13.45 -21.47 -4.71
CA LEU A 95 -12.76 -20.17 -4.79
C LEU A 95 -13.32 -19.29 -5.92
N LEU A 96 -13.41 -19.84 -7.13
CA LEU A 96 -13.90 -19.13 -8.32
C LEU A 96 -15.43 -19.01 -8.37
N GLY A 97 -16.15 -19.81 -7.58
CA GLY A 97 -17.62 -19.80 -7.53
C GLY A 97 -18.20 -18.61 -6.73
N TRP A 98 -18.11 -18.67 -5.41
CA TRP A 98 -18.81 -17.75 -4.51
C TRP A 98 -17.92 -17.07 -3.47
N VAL A 99 -16.76 -17.66 -3.14
CA VAL A 99 -15.84 -17.14 -2.12
C VAL A 99 -15.37 -15.73 -2.43
N TRP A 100 -15.03 -15.45 -3.69
CA TRP A 100 -14.65 -14.10 -4.13
C TRP A 100 -15.74 -13.05 -3.87
N ARG A 101 -17.02 -13.44 -3.81
CA ARG A 101 -18.14 -12.54 -3.53
C ARG A 101 -18.19 -12.13 -2.05
N ILE A 102 -17.79 -13.01 -1.14
CA ILE A 102 -17.69 -12.69 0.30
C ILE A 102 -16.67 -11.57 0.52
N SER A 103 -15.51 -11.64 -0.14
CA SER A 103 -14.46 -10.61 -0.03
C SER A 103 -14.98 -9.23 -0.44
N PHE A 104 -15.84 -9.15 -1.45
CA PHE A 104 -16.50 -7.90 -1.84
C PHE A 104 -17.53 -7.42 -0.80
N GLN A 105 -18.34 -8.32 -0.25
CA GLN A 105 -19.31 -7.98 0.80
C GLN A 105 -18.62 -7.46 2.07
N LEU A 106 -17.52 -8.09 2.48
CA LEU A 106 -16.69 -7.63 3.60
C LEU A 106 -16.11 -6.22 3.34
N SER A 107 -15.68 -5.95 2.11
CA SER A 107 -15.18 -4.62 1.73
C SER A 107 -16.27 -3.55 1.80
N VAL A 108 -17.52 -3.86 1.39
CA VAL A 108 -18.67 -2.96 1.55
C VAL A 108 -18.97 -2.70 3.03
N LEU A 109 -18.95 -3.74 3.87
CA LEU A 109 -19.15 -3.58 5.30
C LEU A 109 -18.10 -2.66 5.95
N LEU A 110 -16.82 -2.88 5.62
CA LEU A 110 -15.73 -2.03 6.09
C LEU A 110 -15.87 -0.58 5.62
N PHE A 111 -16.33 -0.38 4.39
CA PHE A 111 -16.60 0.97 3.86
C PHE A 111 -17.72 1.67 4.64
N VAL A 112 -18.82 0.98 4.95
CA VAL A 112 -19.92 1.54 5.76
C VAL A 112 -19.44 1.88 7.17
N ILE A 113 -18.65 1.00 7.79
CA ILE A 113 -18.04 1.26 9.11
C ILE A 113 -17.12 2.49 9.05
N ALA A 114 -16.29 2.61 8.02
CA ALA A 114 -15.41 3.76 7.83
C ALA A 114 -16.20 5.07 7.64
N LEU A 115 -17.30 5.05 6.88
CA LEU A 115 -18.21 6.19 6.73
C LEU A 115 -18.87 6.56 8.05
N TYR A 116 -19.31 5.58 8.84
CA TYR A 116 -19.90 5.81 10.16
C TYR A 116 -18.90 6.46 11.13
N ILE A 117 -17.67 5.94 11.18
CA ILE A 117 -16.60 6.50 12.01
C ILE A 117 -16.30 7.94 11.58
N ARG A 118 -16.17 8.20 10.27
CA ARG A 118 -15.95 9.56 9.74
C ARG A 118 -17.06 10.52 10.17
N ALA A 119 -18.32 10.15 9.95
CA ALA A 119 -19.46 10.98 10.30
C ALA A 119 -19.49 11.34 11.79
N LYS A 120 -19.09 10.41 12.68
CA LYS A 120 -19.02 10.64 14.13
C LYS A 120 -17.81 11.46 14.57
N LEU A 121 -16.68 11.36 13.85
CA LEU A 121 -15.47 12.11 14.16
C LEU A 121 -15.64 13.60 13.83
N ASP A 122 -16.34 13.89 12.73
CA ASP A 122 -16.56 15.24 12.21
C ASP A 122 -17.38 16.14 13.16
N GLU A 123 -18.07 15.55 14.14
CA GLU A 123 -18.91 16.25 15.13
C GLU A 123 -18.19 16.58 16.44
N THR A 124 -16.97 16.08 16.66
CA THR A 124 -16.26 16.31 17.92
C THR A 124 -15.74 17.75 18.02
N PRO A 125 -15.91 18.43 19.18
CA PRO A 125 -15.45 19.81 19.34
C PRO A 125 -13.94 19.96 19.18
N GLU A 126 -13.14 18.92 19.46
CA GLU A 126 -11.71 18.93 19.13
C GLU A 126 -11.46 18.96 17.62
N TYR A 127 -12.23 18.20 16.82
CA TYR A 127 -12.08 18.13 15.37
C TYR A 127 -12.59 19.40 14.64
N VAL A 128 -13.67 20.02 15.12
CA VAL A 128 -14.15 21.29 14.55
C VAL A 128 -13.16 22.42 14.82
N ASN A 129 -12.66 22.54 16.06
CA ASN A 129 -11.63 23.52 16.40
C ASN A 129 -10.31 23.28 15.65
N ALA A 130 -10.02 22.02 15.38
CA ALA A 130 -8.91 21.56 14.56
C ALA A 130 -9.03 22.05 13.11
N ILE A 131 -10.12 21.72 12.43
CA ILE A 131 -10.37 22.17 11.06
C ILE A 131 -10.38 23.70 10.97
N ASP A 132 -10.99 24.41 11.92
CA ASP A 132 -11.04 25.87 11.90
C ASP A 132 -9.64 26.49 12.03
N LYS A 133 -8.79 25.96 12.91
CA LYS A 133 -7.37 26.37 13.01
C LYS A 133 -6.57 26.05 11.74
N ALA A 134 -6.76 24.88 11.16
CA ALA A 134 -6.09 24.47 9.91
C ALA A 134 -6.54 25.34 8.72
N GLN A 135 -7.84 25.63 8.61
CA GLN A 135 -8.40 26.48 7.57
C GLN A 135 -7.90 27.92 7.68
N ARG A 136 -7.83 28.49 8.90
CA ARG A 136 -7.26 29.84 9.13
C ARG A 136 -5.79 29.92 8.71
N LYS A 137 -4.98 28.91 9.02
CA LYS A 137 -3.58 28.83 8.54
C LYS A 137 -3.49 28.64 7.03
N ARG A 138 -4.35 27.80 6.45
CA ARG A 138 -4.40 27.53 4.99
C ARG A 138 -4.85 28.76 4.19
N GLN A 139 -5.72 29.60 4.73
CA GLN A 139 -6.08 30.89 4.13
C GLN A 139 -4.92 31.90 4.19
N GLN A 140 -4.09 31.86 5.24
CA GLN A 140 -2.88 32.70 5.34
C GLN A 140 -1.70 32.17 4.51
N GLN A 141 -1.63 30.86 4.27
CA GLN A 141 -0.61 30.21 3.44
C GLN A 141 -1.30 29.44 2.31
N LYS A 142 -1.64 30.14 1.22
CA LYS A 142 -1.84 29.46 -0.07
C LYS A 142 -0.51 28.79 -0.40
N ALA A 143 -0.30 27.52 -0.06
CA ALA A 143 0.92 26.79 -0.35
C ALA A 143 1.08 26.72 -1.88
N PRO A 144 1.88 27.61 -2.50
CA PRO A 144 1.88 27.66 -3.94
C PRO A 144 2.86 26.58 -4.34
N ILE A 145 2.34 25.52 -4.92
CA ILE A 145 3.13 24.43 -5.52
C ILE A 145 4.27 25.04 -6.35
N ARG A 146 3.98 26.14 -7.06
CA ARG A 146 4.95 26.91 -7.86
C ARG A 146 6.08 27.58 -7.06
N GLN A 147 5.87 28.00 -5.81
CA GLN A 147 6.95 28.47 -4.92
C GLN A 147 7.78 27.31 -4.42
N LEU A 148 7.17 26.17 -4.06
CA LEU A 148 7.89 24.98 -3.59
C LEU A 148 8.92 24.49 -4.62
N PHE A 149 8.55 24.47 -5.91
CA PHE A 149 9.47 24.13 -7.01
C PHE A 149 10.61 25.14 -7.22
N LYS A 150 10.46 26.39 -6.77
CA LYS A 150 11.48 27.44 -6.91
C LYS A 150 12.37 27.57 -5.68
N GLU A 151 11.80 27.46 -4.49
CA GLU A 151 12.45 27.76 -3.22
C GLU A 151 13.07 26.52 -2.55
N SER A 152 12.55 25.31 -2.84
CA SER A 152 13.02 24.07 -2.21
C SER A 152 13.05 22.86 -3.17
N PRO A 153 13.69 22.99 -4.35
CA PRO A 153 13.73 21.90 -5.33
C PRO A 153 14.50 20.67 -4.82
N ARG A 154 15.51 20.88 -3.97
CA ARG A 154 16.32 19.78 -3.42
C ARG A 154 15.51 18.94 -2.45
N GLU A 155 14.78 19.58 -1.54
CA GLU A 155 13.92 18.93 -0.54
C GLU A 155 12.78 18.20 -1.25
N LEU A 156 12.21 18.81 -2.30
CA LEU A 156 11.19 18.19 -3.13
C LEU A 156 11.69 16.92 -3.83
N LEU A 157 12.87 16.98 -4.48
CA LEU A 157 13.47 15.81 -5.13
C LEU A 157 13.86 14.73 -4.11
N CYS A 158 14.49 15.10 -2.99
CA CYS A 158 14.82 14.15 -1.93
C CYS A 158 13.56 13.46 -1.37
N GLY A 159 12.49 14.21 -1.11
CA GLY A 159 11.21 13.65 -0.66
C GLY A 159 10.59 12.72 -1.70
N PHE A 160 10.59 13.15 -2.97
CA PHE A 160 10.07 12.35 -4.09
C PHE A 160 10.82 11.02 -4.25
N PHE A 161 12.16 11.03 -4.23
CA PHE A 161 12.95 9.81 -4.37
C PHE A 161 12.93 8.94 -3.11
N ALA A 162 12.87 9.53 -1.91
CA ALA A 162 12.78 8.76 -0.67
C ALA A 162 11.44 8.02 -0.58
N MET A 163 10.32 8.72 -0.81
CA MET A 163 8.99 8.10 -0.81
C MET A 163 8.77 7.22 -2.04
N GLY A 164 9.10 7.71 -3.24
CA GLY A 164 8.98 6.96 -4.48
C GLY A 164 9.83 5.69 -4.48
N GLY A 165 11.07 5.77 -3.98
CA GLY A 165 11.95 4.62 -3.80
C GLY A 165 11.41 3.63 -2.78
N HIS A 166 10.90 4.10 -1.64
CA HIS A 166 10.22 3.25 -0.66
C HIS A 166 9.03 2.51 -1.28
N GLN A 167 8.15 3.23 -2.00
CA GLN A 167 6.98 2.61 -2.65
C GLN A 167 7.38 1.64 -3.76
N ALA A 168 8.35 1.99 -4.60
CA ALA A 168 8.86 1.12 -5.65
C ALA A 168 9.41 -0.19 -5.05
N LEU A 169 10.16 -0.08 -3.95
CA LEU A 169 10.68 -1.24 -3.26
C LEU A 169 9.56 -2.14 -2.71
N THR A 170 8.57 -1.55 -2.07
CA THR A 170 7.40 -2.26 -1.56
C THR A 170 6.65 -3.00 -2.68
N TYR A 171 6.53 -2.41 -3.87
CA TYR A 171 5.93 -3.09 -5.03
C TYR A 171 6.75 -4.26 -5.55
N VAL A 172 8.08 -4.12 -5.63
CA VAL A 172 8.98 -5.20 -6.04
C VAL A 172 8.86 -6.38 -5.08
N LEU A 173 8.80 -6.13 -3.77
CA LEU A 173 8.68 -7.20 -2.77
C LEU A 173 7.30 -7.85 -2.75
N ASN A 174 6.22 -7.07 -2.81
CA ASN A 174 4.87 -7.63 -2.66
C ASN A 174 4.31 -8.25 -3.95
N THR A 175 4.66 -7.71 -5.12
CA THR A 175 4.07 -8.16 -6.39
C THR A 175 5.06 -8.98 -7.21
N PHE A 176 6.28 -8.49 -7.38
CA PHE A 176 7.25 -9.17 -8.24
C PHE A 176 7.86 -10.39 -7.54
N ALA A 177 8.30 -10.27 -6.27
CA ALA A 177 8.88 -11.41 -5.56
C ALA A 177 7.87 -12.55 -5.41
N LEU A 178 6.60 -12.23 -5.16
CA LEU A 178 5.47 -13.16 -5.19
C LEU A 178 5.41 -13.95 -6.50
N SER A 179 5.34 -13.24 -7.62
CA SER A 179 5.32 -13.87 -8.95
C SER A 179 6.58 -14.71 -9.20
N TYR A 180 7.74 -14.27 -8.73
CA TYR A 180 9.00 -14.98 -8.90
C TYR A 180 9.07 -16.26 -8.06
N MET A 181 8.63 -16.22 -6.79
CA MET A 181 8.61 -17.38 -5.90
C MET A 181 7.71 -18.50 -6.45
N ILE A 182 6.53 -18.14 -6.97
CA ILE A 182 5.58 -19.12 -7.52
C ILE A 182 6.03 -19.59 -8.92
N ASN A 183 6.26 -18.65 -9.86
CA ASN A 183 6.45 -18.99 -11.27
C ASN A 183 7.88 -19.41 -11.61
N THR A 184 8.89 -19.08 -10.79
CA THR A 184 10.30 -19.37 -11.08
C THR A 184 10.91 -20.33 -10.08
N LEU A 185 10.66 -20.16 -8.78
CA LEU A 185 11.18 -21.06 -7.74
C LEU A 185 10.29 -22.28 -7.48
N GLY A 186 9.07 -22.29 -8.03
CA GLY A 186 8.13 -23.40 -7.89
C GLY A 186 7.55 -23.56 -6.48
N MET A 187 7.54 -22.50 -5.67
CA MET A 187 6.93 -22.53 -4.35
C MET A 187 5.41 -22.72 -4.45
N SER A 188 4.83 -23.40 -3.46
CA SER A 188 3.38 -23.52 -3.36
C SER A 188 2.76 -22.16 -3.03
N LYS A 189 1.51 -21.93 -3.47
CA LYS A 189 0.74 -20.71 -3.12
C LYS A 189 0.61 -20.54 -1.61
N THR A 190 0.50 -21.64 -0.87
CA THR A 190 0.36 -21.64 0.59
C THR A 190 1.63 -21.14 1.29
N ASP A 191 2.80 -21.62 0.87
CA ASP A 191 4.09 -21.22 1.47
C ASP A 191 4.35 -19.73 1.24
N ASP A 192 4.03 -19.25 0.05
CA ASP A 192 4.17 -17.85 -0.29
C ASP A 192 3.23 -16.94 0.56
N LEU A 193 1.95 -17.30 0.69
CA LEU A 193 1.02 -16.56 1.55
C LEU A 193 1.49 -16.51 3.01
N MET A 194 2.10 -17.59 3.52
CA MET A 194 2.71 -17.62 4.85
C MET A 194 3.87 -16.63 4.98
N VAL A 195 4.74 -16.54 3.96
CA VAL A 195 5.83 -15.55 3.93
C VAL A 195 5.28 -14.13 3.98
N LEU A 196 4.22 -13.83 3.21
CA LEU A 196 3.57 -12.52 3.24
C LEU A 196 2.98 -12.20 4.62
N ILE A 197 2.31 -13.17 5.26
CA ILE A 197 1.75 -13.00 6.60
C ILE A 197 2.85 -12.64 7.61
N ILE A 198 3.98 -13.35 7.57
CA ILE A 198 5.12 -13.05 8.42
C ILE A 198 5.65 -11.64 8.13
N ALA A 199 5.86 -11.29 6.86
CA ALA A 199 6.39 -9.98 6.46
C ALA A 199 5.49 -8.81 6.89
N PHE A 200 4.17 -8.91 6.68
CA PHE A 200 3.24 -7.88 7.12
C PHE A 200 3.13 -7.82 8.64
N THR A 201 3.18 -8.95 9.35
CA THR A 201 3.20 -8.97 10.81
C THR A 201 4.44 -8.24 11.36
N PHE A 202 5.62 -8.49 10.77
CA PHE A 202 6.83 -7.75 11.08
C PHE A 202 6.67 -6.25 10.79
N THR A 203 6.05 -5.89 9.66
CA THR A 203 5.79 -4.49 9.32
C THR A 203 4.89 -3.81 10.35
N LEU A 204 3.88 -4.52 10.87
CA LEU A 204 2.97 -4.00 11.88
C LEU A 204 3.65 -3.71 13.22
N ILE A 205 4.62 -4.54 13.60
CA ILE A 205 5.37 -4.38 14.84
C ILE A 205 6.47 -3.34 14.66
N CYS A 206 7.26 -3.46 13.58
CA CYS A 206 8.38 -2.59 13.31
C CYS A 206 7.97 -1.17 12.89
N GLY A 207 6.79 -0.96 12.32
CA GLY A 207 6.29 0.36 11.93
C GLY A 207 6.22 1.34 13.11
N PRO A 208 5.40 1.07 14.14
CA PRO A 208 5.34 1.88 15.36
C PRO A 208 6.69 2.01 16.08
N ILE A 209 7.49 0.94 16.15
CA ILE A 209 8.84 0.98 16.74
C ILE A 209 9.74 1.94 15.94
N GLY A 210 9.69 1.89 14.62
CA GLY A 210 10.43 2.77 13.72
C GLY A 210 9.99 4.23 13.86
N GLY A 211 8.69 4.48 14.00
CA GLY A 211 8.14 5.81 14.30
C GLY A 211 8.64 6.36 15.64
N TRP A 212 8.64 5.53 16.68
CA TRP A 212 9.18 5.90 17.99
C TRP A 212 10.70 6.14 17.97
N LEU A 213 11.46 5.30 17.24
CA LEU A 213 12.89 5.50 17.04
C LEU A 213 13.18 6.79 16.25
N ALA A 214 12.35 7.11 15.26
CA ALA A 214 12.46 8.33 14.48
C ALA A 214 12.21 9.57 15.35
N ASP A 215 11.27 9.50 16.30
CA ASP A 215 11.04 10.57 17.28
C ASP A 215 12.23 10.78 18.22
N ARG A 216 12.98 9.73 18.54
CA ARG A 216 14.11 9.80 19.49
C ARG A 216 15.45 10.13 18.84
N TYR A 217 15.72 9.58 17.66
CA TYR A 217 17.02 9.64 16.99
C TYR A 217 17.02 10.46 15.70
N GLY A 218 15.84 10.90 15.24
CA GLY A 218 15.63 11.65 14.01
C GLY A 218 15.27 10.74 12.83
N SER A 219 14.27 11.15 12.05
CA SER A 219 13.72 10.39 10.91
C SER A 219 14.76 10.07 9.84
N THR A 220 15.66 11.01 9.53
CA THR A 220 16.70 10.81 8.49
C THR A 220 17.65 9.66 8.84
N LYS A 221 18.09 9.55 10.11
CA LYS A 221 19.03 8.50 10.53
C LYS A 221 18.37 7.14 10.47
N ILE A 222 17.14 7.03 10.97
CA ILE A 222 16.38 5.78 10.95
C ILE A 222 16.07 5.33 9.51
N PHE A 223 15.73 6.26 8.62
CA PHE A 223 15.50 5.96 7.21
C PHE A 223 16.77 5.44 6.52
N ILE A 224 17.93 6.08 6.74
CA ILE A 224 19.22 5.63 6.19
C ILE A 224 19.60 4.26 6.74
N CYS A 225 19.43 4.01 8.04
CA CYS A 225 19.68 2.70 8.64
C CYS A 225 18.82 1.61 7.99
N GLY A 226 17.53 1.88 7.76
CA GLY A 226 16.62 0.95 7.07
C GLY A 226 17.03 0.70 5.62
N ALA A 227 17.39 1.75 4.88
CA ALA A 227 17.85 1.63 3.50
C ALA A 227 19.16 0.82 3.40
N LEU A 228 20.12 1.04 4.31
CA LEU A 228 21.36 0.28 4.38
C LEU A 228 21.11 -1.19 4.75
N PHE A 229 20.25 -1.43 5.73
CA PHE A 229 19.85 -2.79 6.11
C PHE A 229 19.23 -3.54 4.93
N PHE A 230 18.43 -2.87 4.10
CA PHE A 230 17.85 -3.49 2.92
C PHE A 230 18.87 -3.78 1.80
N CYS A 231 19.84 -2.89 1.58
CA CYS A 231 20.87 -3.08 0.56
C CYS A 231 21.92 -4.15 0.92
N LEU A 232 22.12 -4.45 2.21
CA LEU A 232 23.15 -5.39 2.68
C LEU A 232 22.91 -6.85 2.24
N PRO A 233 21.73 -7.46 2.42
CA PRO A 233 21.49 -8.86 2.07
C PRO A 233 21.71 -9.17 0.58
N PRO A 234 21.22 -8.38 -0.40
CA PRO A 234 21.51 -8.61 -1.83
C PRO A 234 22.99 -8.51 -2.18
N VAL A 235 23.72 -7.59 -1.54
CA VAL A 235 25.17 -7.40 -1.78
C VAL A 235 25.98 -8.57 -1.21
N LEU A 236 25.55 -9.12 -0.08
CA LEU A 236 26.16 -10.31 0.52
C LEU A 236 25.77 -11.58 -0.24
N SER A 237 24.50 -11.74 -0.62
CA SER A 237 24.00 -12.89 -1.39
C SER A 237 24.53 -12.94 -2.82
N GLY A 238 24.80 -11.78 -3.45
CA GLY A 238 25.51 -11.71 -4.73
C GLY A 238 26.92 -12.31 -4.69
N ARG A 239 27.55 -12.36 -3.50
CA ARG A 239 28.78 -13.14 -3.29
C ARG A 239 28.50 -14.64 -3.24
N TYR A 240 27.44 -15.08 -2.54
CA TYR A 240 27.03 -16.49 -2.44
C TYR A 240 26.51 -17.08 -3.76
N GLN A 241 25.84 -16.28 -4.60
CA GLN A 241 25.34 -16.73 -5.90
C GLN A 241 26.50 -17.02 -6.88
N LYS A 242 27.62 -16.29 -6.78
CA LYS A 242 28.86 -16.65 -7.50
C LYS A 242 29.43 -18.01 -7.05
N TYR A 243 29.34 -18.36 -5.76
CA TYR A 243 29.77 -19.68 -5.27
C TYR A 243 28.83 -20.81 -5.73
N PHE A 244 27.52 -20.56 -5.76
CA PHE A 244 26.54 -21.56 -6.22
C PHE A 244 26.64 -21.84 -7.73
N ILE A 245 26.84 -20.80 -8.54
CA ILE A 245 27.03 -20.93 -10.00
C ILE A 245 28.39 -21.57 -10.32
N SER A 246 29.45 -21.24 -9.56
CA SER A 246 30.78 -21.86 -9.72
C SER A 246 30.79 -23.34 -9.30
N GLY A 247 30.03 -23.72 -8.26
CA GLY A 247 29.88 -25.11 -7.82
C GLY A 247 29.05 -25.98 -8.78
N ALA A 248 28.06 -25.40 -9.46
CA ALA A 248 27.23 -26.11 -10.45
C ALA A 248 27.97 -26.40 -11.77
N GLY A 249 29.00 -25.63 -12.11
CA GLY A 249 29.84 -25.85 -13.30
C GLY A 249 30.78 -27.05 -13.20
N ARG A 250 31.08 -27.55 -11.99
CA ARG A 250 32.06 -28.63 -11.79
C ARG A 250 31.46 -30.04 -11.83
N LYS A 251 30.12 -30.18 -11.82
CA LYS A 251 29.42 -31.48 -11.84
C LYS A 251 28.92 -31.95 -13.22
N ARG A 252 29.35 -31.32 -14.32
CA ARG A 252 29.01 -31.75 -15.70
C ARG A 252 30.14 -32.48 -16.44
N HIS A 253 31.25 -32.79 -15.77
CA HIS A 253 32.38 -33.53 -16.34
C HIS A 253 32.86 -34.64 -15.41
N LEU A 254 31.96 -35.56 -15.04
CA LEU A 254 32.23 -36.94 -14.65
C LEU A 254 31.02 -37.76 -15.09
#